data_AF-A0A848EJV2-F1
#
_entry.id   AF-A0A848EJV2-F1
#
_cell.length_a   1.000
_cell.length_b   1.000
_cell.length_c   1.000
_cell.angle_alpha   90.00
_cell.angle_beta   90.00
_cell.angle_gamma   90.00
#
_symmetry.space_group_name_H-M   'P 1'
#
loop_
_entity.id
_entity.type
_entity.pdbx_description
1 polymer ?
#
loop_
_entity_poly.entity_id
_entity_poly.type
_entity_poly.pdbx_seq_one_letter_code
_entity_poly.pdbx_strand_id
1 'polypeptide(L)'
;MRRLGNVLIEVIEDLSQISTNGHARLRVNDALATPQQFHSLFNYFTRGTILESVDMDVETLDTYATCACGYEEQVEGDHSGYRKCPECGRFANIEEKDYELVDPDPKHADQRQTFRFYPTLLNPAAKTRGAGR
;
A
#
# COMPACT_ATOMS: atom_id res chain seq x y z
N MET A 1 -5.37 -0.26 -18.94
CA MET A 1 -5.17 0.85 -17.99
C MET A 1 -6.44 1.06 -17.15
N ARG A 2 -6.33 1.00 -15.82
CA ARG A 2 -7.45 1.26 -14.89
C ARG A 2 -7.67 2.77 -14.73
N ARG A 3 -8.81 3.16 -14.17
CA ARG A 3 -9.09 4.57 -13.83
C ARG A 3 -8.41 4.90 -12.51
N LEU A 4 -7.79 6.08 -12.40
CA LEU A 4 -7.14 6.59 -11.18
C LEU A 4 -8.02 6.44 -9.92
N GLY A 5 -9.32 6.70 -10.03
CA GLY A 5 -10.26 6.54 -8.91
C GLY A 5 -10.33 5.12 -8.35
N ASN A 6 -10.22 4.09 -9.20
CA ASN A 6 -10.22 2.70 -8.74
C ASN A 6 -8.93 2.37 -7.99
N VAL A 7 -7.79 2.86 -8.49
CA VAL A 7 -6.48 2.66 -7.85
C VAL A 7 -6.44 3.34 -6.49
N LEU A 8 -7.00 4.55 -6.35
CA LEU A 8 -7.13 5.23 -5.06
C LEU A 8 -7.97 4.44 -4.06
N ILE A 9 -9.07 3.84 -4.49
CA ILE A 9 -9.92 3.01 -3.63
C ILE A 9 -9.15 1.78 -3.16
N GLU A 10 -8.47 1.08 -4.07
CA GLU A 10 -7.64 -0.10 -3.74
C GLU A 10 -6.55 0.25 -2.71
N VAL A 11 -5.84 1.37 -2.90
CA VAL A 11 -4.81 1.83 -1.94
C VAL A 11 -5.44 2.14 -0.57
N ILE A 12 -6.60 2.80 -0.52
CA ILE A 12 -7.29 3.09 0.74
C ILE A 12 -7.74 1.80 1.44
N GLU A 13 -8.25 0.82 0.67
CA GLU A 13 -8.65 -0.49 1.19
C GLU A 13 -7.45 -1.26 1.75
N ASP A 14 -6.32 -1.27 1.02
CA ASP A 14 -5.08 -1.90 1.46
C ASP A 14 -4.56 -1.26 2.75
N LEU A 15 -4.45 0.07 2.79
CA LEU A 15 -3.99 0.79 3.98
C LEU A 15 -4.95 0.68 5.17
N SER A 16 -6.23 0.40 4.93
CA SER A 16 -7.21 0.15 6.00
C SER A 16 -7.05 -1.24 6.62
N GLN A 17 -6.51 -2.21 5.87
CA GLN A 17 -6.26 -3.57 6.33
C GLN A 17 -4.90 -3.70 7.03
N ILE A 18 -3.94 -2.85 6.68
CA ILE A 18 -2.57 -2.92 7.17
C ILE A 18 -2.34 -1.86 8.26
N SER A 19 -1.58 -2.21 9.31
CA SER A 19 -1.22 -1.24 10.35
C SER A 19 -0.15 -0.28 9.82
N THR A 20 -0.56 0.87 9.31
CA THR A 20 0.34 2.00 9.08
C THR A 20 0.71 2.60 10.42
N ASN A 21 1.98 2.56 10.82
CA ASN A 21 2.46 3.23 12.04
C ASN A 21 2.52 4.75 11.87
N GLY A 22 1.49 5.34 11.25
CA GLY A 22 1.41 6.74 10.85
C GLY A 22 2.19 7.08 9.57
N HIS A 23 2.78 6.10 8.87
CA HIS A 23 3.53 6.33 7.64
C HIS A 23 3.22 5.24 6.59
N ALA A 24 3.22 5.63 5.31
CA ALA A 24 3.16 4.72 4.17
C ALA A 24 4.02 5.23 3.00
N ARG A 25 4.72 4.33 2.30
CA ARG A 25 5.41 4.60 1.04
C ARG A 25 4.73 3.86 -0.10
N LEU A 26 4.37 4.60 -1.13
CA LEU A 26 3.65 4.14 -2.31
C LEU A 26 4.42 4.53 -3.57
N ARG A 27 4.48 3.62 -4.54
CA ARG A 27 4.92 3.92 -5.91
C ARG A 27 3.74 3.87 -6.85
N VAL A 28 3.57 4.89 -7.68
CA VAL A 28 2.45 4.99 -8.63
C VAL A 28 2.98 5.13 -10.04
N ASN A 29 2.36 4.43 -10.98
CA ASN A 29 2.71 4.57 -12.38
C ASN A 29 2.37 5.98 -12.88
N ASP A 30 3.34 6.70 -13.45
CA ASP A 30 3.16 8.08 -13.92
C ASP A 30 2.13 8.19 -15.06
N ALA A 31 1.88 7.09 -15.79
CA ALA A 31 0.80 7.00 -16.77
C ALA A 31 -0.60 7.14 -16.15
N LEU A 32 -0.76 6.87 -14.84
CA LEU A 32 -2.03 7.03 -14.11
C LEU A 32 -2.17 8.41 -13.48
N ALA A 33 -1.15 8.85 -12.75
CA ALA A 33 -1.10 10.14 -12.07
C ALA A 33 0.32 10.44 -11.63
N THR A 34 0.67 11.74 -11.61
CA THR A 34 1.93 12.14 -10.99
C THR A 34 1.88 11.92 -9.47
N PRO A 35 3.02 11.70 -8.79
CA PRO A 35 3.04 11.50 -7.34
C PRO A 35 2.32 12.59 -6.55
N GLN A 36 2.46 13.85 -6.97
CA GLN A 36 1.83 15.00 -6.32
C GLN A 36 0.31 15.01 -6.51
N GLN A 37 -0.18 14.63 -7.70
CA GLN A 37 -1.61 14.51 -7.97
C GLN A 37 -2.22 13.39 -7.13
N PHE A 38 -1.56 12.24 -7.07
CA PHE A 38 -2.02 11.10 -6.27
C PHE A 38 -2.07 11.46 -4.79
N HIS A 39 -1.00 12.02 -4.23
CA HIS A 39 -0.93 12.47 -2.85
C HIS A 39 -2.04 13.47 -2.50
N SER A 40 -2.30 14.44 -3.37
CA SER A 40 -3.35 15.44 -3.16
C SER A 40 -4.75 14.81 -3.14
N LEU A 41 -5.02 13.88 -4.05
CA LEU A 41 -6.29 13.18 -4.10
C LEU A 41 -6.48 12.26 -2.89
N PHE A 42 -5.44 11.52 -2.51
CA PHE A 42 -5.48 10.68 -1.32
C PHE A 42 -5.87 11.50 -0.09
N ASN A 43 -5.19 12.61 0.19
CA ASN A 43 -5.49 13.48 1.32
C ASN A 43 -6.91 14.06 1.27
N TYR A 44 -7.42 14.33 0.07
CA TYR A 44 -8.80 14.78 -0.10
C TYR A 44 -9.81 13.68 0.27
N PHE A 45 -9.57 12.43 -0.14
CA PHE A 45 -10.47 11.30 0.09
C PHE A 45 -10.37 10.72 1.51
N THR A 46 -9.20 10.80 2.15
CA THR A 46 -8.99 10.28 3.51
C THR A 46 -9.37 11.28 4.60
N ARG A 47 -9.73 12.51 4.24
CA ARG A 47 -10.15 13.54 5.18
C ARG A 47 -11.33 13.08 6.05
N GLY A 48 -11.19 13.20 7.37
CA GLY A 48 -12.18 12.74 8.35
C GLY A 48 -12.14 11.24 8.64
N THR A 49 -11.17 10.51 8.09
CA THR A 49 -10.95 9.07 8.36
C THR A 49 -9.70 8.85 9.21
N ILE A 50 -9.50 7.63 9.69
CA ILE A 50 -8.28 7.24 10.41
C ILE A 50 -7.01 7.35 9.54
N LEU A 51 -7.15 7.39 8.22
CA LEU A 51 -6.03 7.50 7.28
C LEU A 51 -5.59 8.95 7.04
N GLU A 52 -6.34 9.95 7.51
CA GLU A 52 -5.95 11.37 7.41
C GLU A 52 -4.62 11.65 8.12
N SER A 53 -4.31 10.88 9.17
CA SER A 53 -3.06 11.00 9.93
C SER A 53 -1.88 10.20 9.37
N VAL A 54 -2.07 9.49 8.24
CA VAL A 54 -0.99 8.73 7.61
C VAL A 54 -0.15 9.68 6.76
N ASP A 55 1.13 9.80 7.12
CA ASP A 55 2.12 10.49 6.31
C ASP A 55 2.47 9.60 5.10
N MET A 56 2.13 10.06 3.90
CA MET A 56 2.24 9.24 2.69
C MET A 56 3.31 9.79 1.76
N ASP A 57 4.37 9.00 1.60
CA ASP A 57 5.45 9.22 0.64
C ASP A 57 5.09 8.57 -0.69
N VAL A 58 4.95 9.37 -1.75
CA VAL A 58 4.56 8.88 -3.08
C VAL A 58 5.71 9.09 -4.06
N GLU A 59 6.14 7.99 -4.66
CA GLU A 59 7.19 7.91 -5.67
C GLU A 59 6.62 7.46 -7.02
N THR A 60 7.39 7.66 -8.09
CA THR A 60 7.04 7.10 -9.41
C THR A 60 7.41 5.62 -9.46
N LEU A 61 6.53 4.81 -10.06
CA LEU A 61 6.80 3.40 -10.34
C LEU A 61 7.43 3.25 -11.73
N ASP A 62 8.65 2.74 -11.74
CA ASP A 62 9.36 2.41 -12.98
C ASP A 62 8.77 1.16 -13.63
N THR A 63 8.64 1.19 -14.96
CA THR A 63 8.22 0.03 -15.74
C THR A 63 9.43 -0.64 -16.38
N TYR A 64 9.52 -1.96 -16.31
CA TYR A 64 10.64 -2.72 -16.86
C TYR A 64 10.18 -3.73 -17.92
N ALA A 65 10.97 -3.84 -18.98
CA ALA A 65 10.85 -4.89 -19.97
C ALA A 65 11.78 -6.05 -19.61
N THR A 66 11.23 -7.21 -19.28
CA THR A 66 12.00 -8.40 -18.89
C THR A 66 11.89 -9.48 -19.96
N CYS A 67 13.02 -10.03 -20.40
CA CYS A 67 13.08 -11.15 -21.35
C CYS A 67 13.59 -12.43 -20.68
N ALA A 68 13.13 -13.59 -21.15
CA ALA A 68 13.59 -14.89 -20.68
C ALA A 68 15.10 -15.16 -20.89
N CYS A 69 15.79 -14.37 -21.72
CA CYS A 69 17.24 -14.46 -21.87
C CYS A 69 18.03 -13.68 -20.80
N GLY A 70 17.35 -13.02 -19.87
CA GLY A 70 17.96 -12.19 -18.82
C GLY A 70 18.13 -10.72 -19.19
N TYR A 71 17.63 -10.30 -20.36
CA TYR A 71 17.58 -8.87 -20.72
C TYR A 71 16.54 -8.13 -19.88
N GLU A 72 16.94 -7.01 -19.30
CA GLU A 72 16.09 -6.10 -18.53
C GLU A 72 16.41 -4.65 -18.92
N GLU A 73 15.37 -3.87 -19.20
CA GLU A 73 15.51 -2.45 -19.55
C GLU A 73 14.32 -1.66 -18.99
N GLN A 74 14.60 -0.51 -18.39
CA GLN A 74 13.56 0.43 -18.00
C GLN A 74 12.89 1.01 -19.24
N VAL A 75 11.57 1.04 -19.25
CA VAL A 75 10.77 1.59 -20.34
C VAL A 75 10.00 2.79 -19.83
N GLU A 76 10.05 3.88 -20.60
CA GLU A 76 9.31 5.11 -20.32
C GLU A 76 8.17 5.28 -21.33
N GLY A 77 7.06 5.87 -20.89
CA GLY A 77 5.94 6.25 -21.74
C GLY A 77 4.93 5.13 -22.03
N ASP A 78 4.13 5.31 -23.09
CA ASP A 78 3.09 4.36 -23.47
C ASP A 78 3.67 3.20 -24.29
N HIS A 79 3.40 1.96 -23.89
CA HIS A 79 3.98 0.76 -24.48
C HIS A 79 2.97 -0.38 -24.65
N SER A 80 3.18 -1.25 -25.65
CA SER A 80 2.22 -2.28 -26.07
C SER A 80 2.19 -3.54 -25.18
N GLY A 81 2.72 -3.48 -23.95
CA GLY A 81 2.84 -4.63 -23.03
C GLY A 81 3.91 -5.67 -23.40
N TYR A 82 4.49 -5.58 -24.59
CA TYR A 82 5.62 -6.41 -25.01
C TYR A 82 6.46 -5.70 -26.06
N ARG A 83 7.76 -6.04 -26.10
CA ARG A 83 8.69 -5.55 -27.13
C ARG A 83 9.64 -6.66 -27.58
N LYS A 84 10.27 -6.50 -28.74
CA LYS A 84 11.29 -7.43 -29.19
C LYS A 84 12.58 -7.18 -28.39
N CYS A 85 13.12 -8.25 -27.80
CA CYS A 85 14.39 -8.22 -27.10
C CYS A 85 15.55 -8.02 -28.09
N PRO A 86 16.43 -7.02 -27.89
CA PRO A 86 17.55 -6.78 -28.79
C PRO A 86 18.62 -7.87 -28.71
N GLU A 87 18.74 -8.57 -27.58
CA GLU A 87 19.77 -9.60 -27.34
C GLU A 87 19.43 -10.93 -28.03
N CYS A 88 18.24 -11.48 -27.79
CA CYS A 88 17.89 -12.82 -28.25
C CYS A 88 16.82 -12.84 -29.35
N GLY A 89 16.26 -11.69 -29.71
CA GLY A 89 15.21 -11.56 -30.72
C GLY A 89 13.83 -12.09 -30.31
N ARG A 90 13.69 -12.68 -29.11
CA ARG A 90 12.39 -13.12 -28.54
C ARG A 90 11.60 -11.93 -28.00
N PHE A 91 10.36 -12.16 -27.59
CA PHE A 91 9.56 -11.12 -26.93
C PHE A 91 9.99 -10.96 -25.46
N ALA A 92 10.23 -9.72 -25.06
CA ALA A 92 10.34 -9.28 -23.68
C ALA A 92 8.95 -8.83 -23.20
N ASN A 93 8.55 -9.27 -22.02
CA ASN A 93 7.31 -8.88 -21.38
C ASN A 93 7.49 -7.53 -20.69
N ILE A 94 6.51 -6.64 -20.79
CA ILE A 94 6.51 -5.37 -20.05
C ILE A 94 5.47 -5.52 -18.94
N GLU A 95 5.92 -5.59 -17.70
CA GLU A 95 5.02 -5.70 -16.56
C GLU A 95 4.61 -4.31 -16.08
N GLU A 96 3.45 -3.86 -16.54
CA GLU A 96 2.81 -2.65 -16.04
C GLU A 96 2.02 -2.95 -14.77
N LYS A 97 2.51 -2.42 -13.65
CA LYS A 97 1.72 -2.32 -12.41
C LYS A 97 1.12 -0.92 -12.33
N ASP A 98 -0.08 -0.83 -11.77
CA ASP A 98 -0.75 0.45 -11.51
C ASP A 98 -0.10 1.17 -10.31
N TYR A 99 0.18 0.41 -9.24
CA TYR A 99 0.88 0.89 -8.05
C TYR A 99 1.64 -0.23 -7.34
N GLU A 100 2.51 0.14 -6.41
CA GLU A 100 3.18 -0.77 -5.49
C GLU A 100 3.27 -0.12 -4.11
N LEU A 101 2.73 -0.81 -3.09
CA LEU A 101 2.90 -0.40 -1.69
C LEU A 101 4.24 -0.92 -1.18
N VAL A 102 5.17 0.00 -0.95
CA VAL A 102 6.56 -0.30 -0.53
C VAL A 102 6.63 -0.47 0.99
N ASP A 103 5.87 0.35 1.72
CA ASP A 103 5.79 0.31 3.19
C ASP A 103 4.41 0.81 3.62
N PRO A 104 3.68 0.12 4.52
CA PRO A 104 3.93 -1.23 5.02
C PRO A 104 3.83 -2.27 3.90
N ASP A 105 4.79 -3.20 3.85
CA ASP A 105 4.75 -4.29 2.86
C ASP A 105 3.51 -5.17 3.12
N PRO A 106 2.57 -5.25 2.17
CA PRO A 106 1.33 -6.02 2.33
C PRO A 106 1.59 -7.51 2.60
N LYS A 107 2.76 -8.05 2.24
CA LYS A 107 3.16 -9.44 2.55
C LYS A 107 3.44 -9.69 4.03
N HIS A 108 3.59 -8.64 4.83
CA HIS A 108 3.88 -8.70 6.26
C HIS A 108 2.68 -8.24 7.12
N ALA A 109 1.53 -7.96 6.51
CA ALA A 109 0.32 -7.48 7.19
C ALA A 109 -0.22 -8.44 8.25
N ASP A 110 0.05 -9.75 8.14
CA ASP A 110 -0.33 -10.77 9.11
C ASP A 110 0.43 -10.67 10.45
N GLN A 111 1.49 -9.87 10.55
CA GLN A 111 2.26 -9.67 11.78
C GLN A 111 1.65 -8.61 12.69
N ARG A 112 0.31 -8.51 12.72
CA ARG A 112 -0.41 -7.70 13.70
C ARG A 112 -0.11 -8.25 15.10
N GLN A 113 0.91 -7.71 15.77
CA GLN A 113 1.08 -7.87 17.20
C GLN A 113 -0.13 -7.18 17.84
N THR A 114 -1.16 -7.97 18.13
CA THR A 114 -2.26 -7.52 18.97
C THR A 114 -1.66 -7.22 20.33
N PHE A 115 -1.30 -5.96 20.58
CA PHE A 115 -1.09 -5.47 21.93
C PHE A 115 -2.45 -5.61 22.63
N ARG A 116 -2.63 -6.73 23.33
CA ARG A 116 -3.71 -6.87 24.32
C ARG A 116 -3.46 -5.77 25.34
N PHE A 117 -4.19 -4.67 25.20
CA PHE A 117 -4.45 -3.78 26.33
C PHE A 117 -5.15 -4.63 27.38
N TYR A 118 -4.39 -5.15 28.33
CA TYR A 118 -4.96 -5.65 29.56
C TYR A 118 -5.52 -4.41 30.27
N PRO A 119 -6.85 -4.31 30.48
CA PRO A 119 -7.35 -3.31 31.40
C PRO A 119 -6.81 -3.70 32.77
N THR A 120 -5.81 -2.98 33.25
CA THR A 120 -5.35 -3.10 34.63
C THR A 120 -6.57 -2.87 35.51
N LEU A 121 -7.04 -3.94 36.13
CA LEU A 121 -8.23 -4.00 36.95
C LEU A 121 -8.17 -2.91 38.03
N LEU A 122 -8.92 -1.83 37.82
CA LEU A 122 -9.37 -0.98 38.90
C LEU A 122 -10.39 -1.79 39.72
N ASN A 123 -9.86 -2.40 40.78
CA ASN A 123 -10.45 -2.50 42.11
C ASN A 123 -11.53 -3.59 42.38
N PRO A 124 -11.21 -4.62 43.20
CA PRO A 124 -12.20 -5.45 43.86
C PRO A 124 -12.12 -5.28 45.40
N ALA A 125 -12.44 -4.09 45.91
CA ALA A 125 -12.74 -3.89 47.33
C ALA A 125 -14.26 -3.66 47.54
N ALA A 126 -15.08 -4.52 46.95
CA ALA A 126 -16.50 -4.64 47.27
C ALA A 126 -16.74 -6.03 47.89
N LYS A 127 -16.38 -6.18 49.17
CA LYS A 127 -16.70 -7.38 49.96
C LYS A 127 -18.06 -7.14 50.64
N THR A 128 -19.08 -7.78 50.11
CA THR A 128 -20.46 -7.76 50.61
C THR A 128 -20.64 -8.58 51.89
N ARG A 129 -21.62 -8.11 52.68
CA ARG A 129 -22.22 -8.56 53.95
C ARG A 129 -22.48 -10.08 54.12
N GLY A 130 -22.49 -10.55 55.38
CA GLY A 130 -23.52 -11.50 55.86
C GLY A 130 -23.17 -12.57 56.93
N ALA A 131 -23.61 -12.33 58.17
CA ALA A 131 -24.21 -13.25 59.17
C ALA A 131 -23.46 -14.50 59.74
N GLY A 132 -23.42 -14.58 61.08
CA GLY A 132 -23.79 -15.82 61.81
C GLY A 132 -22.83 -16.37 62.89
N ARG A 133 -22.87 -15.83 64.11
CA ARG A 133 -23.28 -16.50 65.37
C ARG A 133 -23.03 -15.59 66.56
#